data_AF-A0A7S4IQB2-F1
#
_entry.id   AF-A0A7S4IQB2-F1
#
_cell.length_a   1.000
_cell.length_b   1.000
_cell.length_c   1.000
_cell.angle_alpha   90.00
_cell.angle_beta   90.00
_cell.angle_gamma   90.00
#
_symmetry.space_group_name_H-M   'P 1'
#
loop_
_entity.id
_entity.type
_entity.pdbx_description
1 polymer ?
#
loop_
_entity_poly.entity_id
_entity_poly.type
_entity_poly.pdbx_seq_one_letter_code
_entity_poly.pdbx_strand_id
1 'polypeptide(L)'
;QDLRQRRRRGDDDGDSDSDGVGGDFVILHTPGHSPGSISLLYRGGDKEGSDEEGRNCGVKGVLFTGDTYAYTTRDGGSMTAFPRYAKDSLDVQIHTLRTFGLVSSEWDVIAPGHGHPRDYGATVREEGKEGERKPEPERKDETVEDRRRRIKSEEIEDAIHGIERYRARFAH
;
A
#
# COMPACT_ATOMS: atom_id res chain seq x y z
N GLN A 1 8.16 -52.91 0.88
CA GLN A 1 9.23 -52.89 -0.12
C GLN A 1 10.27 -51.90 0.34
N ASP A 2 11.50 -52.38 0.42
CA ASP A 2 12.70 -51.76 1.00
C ASP A 2 13.44 -50.96 -0.08
N LEU A 3 13.99 -49.79 0.27
CA LEU A 3 15.11 -49.16 -0.43
C LEU A 3 15.68 -48.00 0.40
N ARG A 4 16.57 -48.37 1.32
CA ARG A 4 17.66 -47.51 1.80
C ARG A 4 18.63 -47.16 0.65
N GLN A 5 19.43 -46.13 0.88
CA GLN A 5 20.60 -45.60 0.11
C GLN A 5 20.25 -44.39 -0.77
N ARG A 6 20.91 -43.22 -0.72
CA ARG A 6 22.28 -42.86 -0.34
C ARG A 6 22.30 -41.42 0.19
N ARG A 7 22.96 -41.20 1.33
CA ARG A 7 23.54 -39.89 1.67
C ARG A 7 24.74 -39.66 0.74
N ARG A 8 24.69 -38.61 -0.09
CA ARG A 8 25.89 -37.97 -0.61
C ARG A 8 26.12 -36.71 0.21
N ARG A 9 27.17 -36.72 1.03
CA ARG A 9 27.85 -35.50 1.46
C ARG A 9 28.50 -34.92 0.20
N GLY A 10 27.95 -33.81 -0.29
CA GLY A 10 28.71 -32.89 -1.10
C GLY A 10 29.29 -31.87 -0.12
N ASP A 11 30.59 -31.98 0.12
CA ASP A 11 31.38 -30.84 0.56
C ASP A 11 31.49 -29.94 -0.68
N ASP A 12 30.77 -28.82 -0.65
CA ASP A 12 30.81 -27.78 -1.68
C ASP A 12 31.18 -26.47 -0.96
N ASP A 13 32.49 -26.25 -0.87
CA ASP A 13 33.10 -24.98 -0.50
C ASP A 13 33.01 -24.06 -1.73
N GLY A 14 32.12 -23.06 -1.71
CA GLY A 14 32.06 -22.13 -2.82
C GLY A 14 30.85 -21.19 -2.81
N ASP A 15 30.99 -20.12 -2.04
CA ASP A 15 30.61 -18.77 -2.49
C ASP A 15 29.15 -18.60 -2.96
N SER A 16 28.24 -18.41 -2.00
CA SER A 16 26.99 -17.70 -2.27
C SER A 16 26.82 -16.59 -1.25
N ASP A 17 27.45 -15.45 -1.54
CA ASP A 17 26.94 -14.13 -1.15
C ASP A 17 25.56 -13.95 -1.80
N SER A 18 24.56 -14.70 -1.34
CA SER A 18 23.18 -14.30 -1.47
C SER A 18 22.97 -13.21 -0.44
N ASP A 19 23.44 -12.00 -0.77
CA ASP A 19 22.87 -10.75 -0.26
C ASP A 19 21.42 -10.70 -0.76
N GLY A 20 20.60 -11.60 -0.22
CA GLY A 20 19.16 -11.59 -0.40
C GLY A 20 18.72 -10.20 0.03
N VAL A 21 18.20 -9.43 -0.92
CA VAL A 21 17.55 -8.16 -0.65
C VAL A 21 16.44 -8.49 0.35
N GLY A 22 16.72 -8.28 1.63
CA GLY A 22 15.81 -8.62 2.72
C GLY A 22 14.50 -7.92 2.45
N GLY A 23 13.44 -8.69 2.31
CA GLY A 23 12.09 -8.23 2.03
C GLY A 23 11.18 -9.45 1.89
N ASP A 24 9.96 -9.34 2.39
CA ASP A 24 8.95 -10.37 2.26
C ASP A 24 7.77 -9.87 1.41
N PHE A 25 7.01 -10.82 0.88
CA PHE A 25 5.77 -10.55 0.18
C PHE A 25 4.63 -11.18 0.95
N VAL A 26 3.58 -10.39 1.19
CA VAL A 26 2.30 -10.85 1.71
C VAL A 26 1.27 -10.77 0.60
N ILE A 27 0.60 -11.89 0.35
CA ILE A 27 -0.54 -11.95 -0.56
C ILE A 27 -1.79 -11.63 0.24
N LEU A 28 -2.49 -10.56 -0.15
CA LEU A 28 -3.77 -10.17 0.41
C LEU A 28 -4.87 -10.58 -0.57
N HIS A 29 -5.84 -11.37 -0.11
CA HIS A 29 -7.05 -11.62 -0.90
C HIS A 29 -7.93 -10.38 -0.82
N THR A 30 -8.14 -9.71 -1.95
CA THR A 30 -8.76 -8.38 -2.03
C THR A 30 -9.95 -8.38 -2.99
N PRO A 31 -10.98 -9.19 -2.71
CA PRO A 31 -12.15 -9.30 -3.58
C PRO A 31 -12.92 -7.99 -3.64
N GLY A 32 -13.73 -7.82 -4.68
CA GLY A 32 -14.53 -6.61 -4.88
C GLY A 32 -14.53 -6.21 -6.33
N HIS A 33 -13.36 -5.77 -6.84
CA HIS A 33 -13.19 -5.49 -8.27
C HIS A 33 -13.40 -6.74 -9.13
N SER A 34 -12.87 -7.88 -8.66
CA SER A 34 -13.24 -9.22 -9.15
C SER A 34 -13.23 -10.21 -7.97
N PRO A 35 -13.86 -11.39 -8.06
CA PRO A 35 -13.84 -12.39 -6.99
C PRO A 35 -12.43 -12.92 -6.65
N GLY A 36 -11.56 -13.00 -7.67
CA GLY A 36 -10.19 -13.52 -7.56
C GLY A 36 -9.12 -12.45 -7.38
N SER A 37 -9.50 -11.19 -7.16
CA SER A 37 -8.55 -10.10 -6.99
C SER A 37 -7.64 -10.34 -5.79
N ILE A 38 -6.34 -10.10 -6.01
CA ILE A 38 -5.31 -10.13 -4.98
C ILE A 38 -4.51 -8.84 -5.02
N SER A 39 -3.98 -8.46 -3.87
CA SER A 39 -2.98 -7.40 -3.72
C SER A 39 -1.70 -8.01 -3.16
N LEU A 40 -0.56 -7.42 -3.50
CA LEU A 40 0.73 -7.81 -2.94
C LEU A 40 1.23 -6.68 -2.06
N LEU A 41 1.58 -7.00 -0.82
CA LEU A 41 2.32 -6.11 0.04
C LEU A 41 3.77 -6.58 0.07
N TYR A 42 4.66 -5.79 -0.54
CA TYR A 42 6.09 -5.93 -0.35
C TYR A 42 6.49 -5.14 0.89
N ARG A 43 7.06 -5.80 1.89
CA ARG A 43 7.70 -5.09 2.99
C ARG A 43 9.18 -5.00 2.66
N GLY A 44 9.69 -3.77 2.57
CA GLY A 44 11.13 -3.59 2.48
C GLY A 44 11.72 -4.15 3.76
N GLY A 45 12.66 -5.09 3.67
CA GLY A 45 13.33 -5.58 4.86
C GLY A 45 14.03 -4.45 5.59
N ASP A 46 14.41 -4.71 6.84
CA ASP A 46 14.91 -3.75 7.84
C ASP A 46 16.27 -3.09 7.48
N LYS A 47 16.48 -2.72 6.22
CA LYS A 47 17.45 -1.68 5.88
C LYS A 47 16.84 -0.37 6.32
N GLU A 48 16.87 -0.15 7.64
CA GLU A 48 16.96 1.16 8.24
C GLU A 48 18.19 1.85 7.64
N GLY A 49 18.03 2.38 6.43
CA GLY A 49 18.86 3.47 5.97
C GLY A 49 18.51 4.64 6.88
N SER A 50 19.22 4.76 8.00
CA SER A 50 19.40 6.08 8.60
C SER A 50 20.31 6.84 7.65
N ASP A 51 19.88 8.00 7.17
CA ASP A 51 20.85 8.93 6.60
C ASP A 51 21.90 9.32 7.66
N GLU A 52 22.96 10.03 7.27
CA GLU A 52 24.02 10.48 8.19
C GLU A 52 23.49 11.36 9.35
N GLU A 53 22.21 11.76 9.30
CA GLU A 53 21.49 12.54 10.30
C GLU A 53 20.53 11.71 11.17
N GLY A 54 20.56 10.37 11.05
CA GLY A 54 19.75 9.47 11.88
C GLY A 54 18.27 9.39 11.48
N ARG A 55 17.90 9.91 10.31
CA ARG A 55 16.51 9.90 9.84
C ARG A 55 16.24 8.61 9.06
N ASN A 56 15.21 7.88 9.49
CA ASN A 56 14.73 6.70 8.77
C ASN A 56 14.22 7.12 7.38
N CYS A 57 15.03 6.88 6.35
CA CYS A 57 14.78 7.38 4.99
C CYS A 57 14.30 6.30 4.00
N GLY A 58 14.09 5.06 4.48
CA GLY A 58 13.57 3.94 3.69
C GLY A 58 12.06 3.97 3.45
N VAL A 59 11.63 3.45 2.30
CA VAL A 59 10.23 3.09 2.02
C VAL A 59 9.89 1.86 2.85
N LYS A 60 8.90 1.93 3.76
CA LYS A 60 8.51 0.78 4.60
C LYS A 60 8.00 -0.39 3.78
N GLY A 61 7.22 -0.09 2.75
CA GLY A 61 6.67 -1.11 1.87
C GLY A 61 5.90 -0.52 0.71
N VAL A 62 5.62 -1.39 -0.26
CA VAL A 62 4.86 -1.07 -1.46
C VAL A 62 3.64 -1.98 -1.50
N LEU A 63 2.45 -1.37 -1.53
CA LEU A 63 1.19 -2.07 -1.71
C LEU A 63 0.78 -2.03 -3.20
N PHE A 64 0.88 -3.18 -3.85
CA PHE A 64 0.40 -3.39 -5.22
C PHE A 64 -1.07 -3.77 -5.18
N THR A 65 -1.94 -2.88 -5.64
CA THR A 65 -3.41 -3.00 -5.44
C THR A 65 -4.17 -3.54 -6.64
N GLY A 66 -3.51 -3.66 -7.80
CA GLY A 66 -4.20 -3.89 -9.07
C GLY A 66 -5.27 -2.80 -9.30
N ASP A 67 -6.46 -3.21 -9.72
CA ASP A 67 -7.59 -2.28 -9.96
C ASP A 67 -8.52 -2.14 -8.75
N THR A 68 -8.13 -2.69 -7.60
CA THR A 68 -8.89 -2.59 -6.35
C THR A 68 -8.90 -1.16 -5.82
N TYR A 69 -7.76 -0.45 -5.95
CA TYR A 69 -7.58 0.90 -5.45
C TYR A 69 -6.51 1.61 -6.27
N ALA A 70 -6.91 2.62 -7.05
CA ALA A 70 -6.03 3.26 -8.03
C ALA A 70 -6.25 4.77 -8.13
N TYR A 71 -5.26 5.45 -8.67
CA TYR A 71 -5.35 6.88 -8.92
C TYR A 71 -6.04 7.13 -10.26
N THR A 72 -7.16 7.86 -10.22
CA THR A 72 -7.80 8.40 -11.42
C THR A 72 -7.44 9.86 -11.58
N THR A 73 -7.09 10.29 -12.79
CA THR A 73 -6.88 11.72 -13.12
C THR A 73 -8.19 12.45 -13.40
N ARG A 74 -9.33 11.73 -13.40
CA ARG A 74 -10.66 12.32 -13.59
C ARG A 74 -11.01 13.25 -12.43
N ASP A 75 -11.72 14.34 -12.74
CA ASP A 75 -12.28 15.29 -11.76
C ASP A 75 -11.24 15.88 -10.78
N GLY A 76 -10.01 16.13 -11.26
CA GLY A 76 -8.96 16.79 -10.48
C GLY A 76 -7.96 15.85 -9.82
N GLY A 77 -8.11 14.53 -9.98
CA GLY A 77 -7.14 13.57 -9.47
C GLY A 77 -7.49 13.05 -8.08
N SER A 78 -7.79 11.76 -7.95
CA SER A 78 -8.08 11.14 -6.65
C SER A 78 -7.85 9.63 -6.67
N MET A 79 -7.65 9.05 -5.50
CA MET A 79 -7.72 7.61 -5.35
C MET A 79 -9.18 7.14 -5.45
N THR A 80 -9.40 6.04 -6.15
CA THR A 80 -10.73 5.47 -6.39
C THR A 80 -10.67 3.95 -6.45
N ALA A 81 -11.81 3.31 -6.22
CA ALA A 81 -11.97 1.86 -6.33
C ALA A 81 -12.80 1.44 -7.54
N PHE A 82 -13.10 2.35 -8.47
CA PHE A 82 -13.87 2.06 -9.69
C PHE A 82 -15.17 1.24 -9.47
N PRO A 83 -16.12 1.74 -8.66
CA PRO A 83 -17.34 0.99 -8.28
C PRO A 83 -18.17 0.49 -9.47
N ARG A 84 -18.02 1.10 -10.66
CA ARG A 84 -18.69 0.67 -11.89
C ARG A 84 -18.41 -0.79 -12.27
N TYR A 85 -17.23 -1.31 -11.98
CA TYR A 85 -16.84 -2.68 -12.36
C TYR A 85 -17.18 -3.73 -11.29
N ALA A 86 -17.64 -3.29 -10.12
CA ALA A 86 -17.93 -4.11 -8.95
C ALA A 86 -19.39 -3.98 -8.49
N LYS A 87 -20.33 -3.73 -9.41
CA LYS A 87 -21.71 -3.33 -9.05
C LYS A 87 -22.39 -4.31 -8.08
N ASP A 88 -22.14 -5.60 -8.23
CA ASP A 88 -22.74 -6.66 -7.39
C ASP A 88 -21.91 -7.00 -6.13
N SER A 89 -20.75 -6.34 -5.96
CA SER A 89 -19.75 -6.62 -4.93
C SER A 89 -19.26 -5.35 -4.22
N LEU A 90 -20.04 -4.26 -4.25
CA LEU A 90 -19.65 -2.98 -3.65
C LEU A 90 -19.36 -3.10 -2.15
N ASP A 91 -20.17 -3.87 -1.40
CA ASP A 91 -19.96 -4.06 0.04
C ASP A 91 -18.65 -4.83 0.32
N VAL A 92 -18.32 -5.82 -0.53
CA VAL A 92 -17.06 -6.57 -0.47
C VAL A 92 -15.88 -5.64 -0.78
N GLN A 93 -16.04 -4.77 -1.77
CA GLN A 93 -15.01 -3.80 -2.14
C GLN A 93 -14.74 -2.78 -1.02
N ILE A 94 -15.78 -2.27 -0.36
CA ILE A 94 -15.62 -1.40 0.82
C ILE A 94 -14.87 -2.14 1.94
N HIS A 95 -15.22 -3.40 2.20
CA HIS A 95 -14.52 -4.19 3.21
C HIS A 95 -13.04 -4.36 2.86
N THR A 96 -12.73 -4.65 1.61
CA THR A 96 -11.36 -4.74 1.10
C THR A 96 -10.59 -3.43 1.26
N LEU A 97 -11.18 -2.27 0.96
CA LEU A 97 -10.52 -0.98 1.15
C LEU A 97 -10.17 -0.72 2.62
N ARG A 98 -11.06 -1.09 3.55
CA ARG A 98 -10.78 -1.00 5.00
C ARG A 98 -9.57 -1.84 5.41
N THR A 99 -9.34 -2.99 4.76
CA THR A 99 -8.14 -3.81 5.03
C THR A 99 -6.84 -3.08 4.67
N PHE A 100 -6.83 -2.25 3.63
CA PHE A 100 -5.66 -1.41 3.28
C PHE A 100 -5.36 -0.38 4.37
N GLY A 101 -6.40 0.15 5.02
CA GLY A 101 -6.27 1.05 6.17
C GLY A 101 -5.67 0.34 7.38
N LEU A 102 -6.08 -0.91 7.64
CA LEU A 102 -5.56 -1.72 8.75
C LEU A 102 -4.06 -2.03 8.60
N VAL A 103 -3.56 -2.20 7.38
CA VAL A 103 -2.12 -2.45 7.10
C VAL A 103 -1.36 -1.18 6.71
N SER A 104 -1.94 0.01 6.92
CA SER A 104 -1.36 1.30 6.49
C SER A 104 -0.02 1.65 7.13
N SER A 105 0.34 1.01 8.24
CA SER A 105 1.66 1.11 8.87
C SER A 105 2.77 0.36 8.12
N GLU A 106 2.41 -0.56 7.23
CA GLU A 106 3.34 -1.49 6.58
C GLU A 106 3.74 -1.06 5.17
N TRP A 107 3.09 -0.07 4.59
CA TRP A 107 3.40 0.45 3.26
C TRP A 107 3.44 1.96 3.27
N ASP A 108 4.28 2.56 2.43
CA ASP A 108 4.32 4.01 2.16
C ASP A 108 4.01 4.34 0.72
N VAL A 109 4.04 3.35 -0.18
CA VAL A 109 3.74 3.52 -1.59
C VAL A 109 2.57 2.63 -1.98
N ILE A 110 1.66 3.19 -2.76
CA ILE A 110 0.64 2.40 -3.48
C ILE A 110 1.01 2.35 -4.95
N ALA A 111 1.07 1.14 -5.49
CA ALA A 111 1.33 0.87 -6.90
C ALA A 111 0.07 0.25 -7.53
N PRO A 112 -0.79 1.05 -8.18
CA PRO A 112 -2.00 0.53 -8.79
C PRO A 112 -1.73 -0.18 -10.12
N GLY A 113 -2.67 -1.01 -10.56
CA GLY A 113 -2.64 -1.65 -11.88
C GLY A 113 -2.75 -0.65 -13.04
N HIS A 114 -3.41 0.49 -12.79
CA HIS A 114 -3.52 1.62 -13.71
C HIS A 114 -3.24 2.95 -13.01
N GLY A 115 -2.63 3.88 -13.73
CA GLY A 115 -2.26 5.20 -13.22
C GLY A 115 -0.83 5.26 -12.69
N HIS A 116 -0.53 6.29 -11.91
CA HIS A 116 0.79 6.50 -11.34
C HIS A 116 0.86 5.99 -9.90
N PRO A 117 2.00 5.39 -9.49
CA PRO A 117 2.25 5.10 -8.08
C PRO A 117 2.15 6.37 -7.24
N ARG A 118 1.63 6.21 -6.03
CA ARG A 118 1.52 7.31 -5.06
C ARG A 118 2.43 7.05 -3.88
N ASP A 119 3.32 7.99 -3.61
CA ASP A 119 4.27 7.96 -2.50
C ASP A 119 3.80 8.87 -1.35
N TYR A 120 3.33 8.24 -0.27
CA TYR A 120 2.89 8.90 0.97
C TYR A 120 4.05 9.23 1.91
N GLY A 121 5.24 8.65 1.67
CA GLY A 121 6.47 9.01 2.34
C GLY A 121 6.97 10.38 1.89
N ALA A 122 6.90 10.68 0.59
CA ALA A 122 7.27 11.97 0.00
C ALA A 122 6.28 13.10 0.33
N THR A 123 4.98 12.82 0.38
CA THR A 123 3.95 13.87 0.62
C THR A 123 4.13 14.60 1.95
N VAL A 124 4.68 13.91 2.97
CA VAL A 124 4.97 14.51 4.27
C VAL A 124 6.36 15.18 4.31
N ARG A 125 7.23 14.92 3.32
CA ARG A 125 8.54 15.57 3.17
C ARG A 125 8.45 16.93 2.48
N GLU A 126 7.57 17.08 1.50
CA GLU A 126 7.46 18.32 0.70
C GLU A 126 6.91 19.50 1.49
N GLU A 127 6.08 19.30 2.52
CA GLU A 127 5.57 20.44 3.31
C GLU A 127 6.61 21.11 4.23
N GLY A 128 7.82 20.53 4.33
CA GLY A 128 8.96 21.20 4.96
C GLY A 128 9.67 22.23 4.07
N LYS A 129 9.32 22.32 2.78
CA LYS A 129 9.93 23.25 1.81
C LYS A 129 8.85 23.81 0.85
N GLU A 130 8.70 25.13 0.86
CA GLU A 130 7.85 25.99 0.00
C GLU A 130 6.37 26.23 0.40
N GLY A 131 6.12 27.48 0.83
CA GLY A 131 5.15 28.36 0.15
C GLY A 131 3.68 28.29 0.56
N GLU A 132 3.28 29.20 1.45
CA GLU A 132 1.95 29.83 1.52
C GLU A 132 0.70 28.94 1.32
N ARG A 133 0.57 27.84 2.06
CA ARG A 133 -0.76 27.36 2.48
C ARG A 133 -0.92 27.63 3.96
N LYS A 134 -2.04 28.26 4.35
CA LYS A 134 -2.39 28.47 5.76
C LYS A 134 -2.29 27.11 6.46
N PRO A 135 -1.45 26.97 7.50
CA PRO A 135 -1.40 25.73 8.24
C PRO A 135 -2.79 25.46 8.81
N GLU A 136 -3.32 24.25 8.57
CA GLU A 136 -4.34 23.68 9.45
C GLU A 136 -3.85 23.81 10.89
N PRO A 137 -4.73 24.04 11.87
CA PRO A 137 -4.29 24.22 13.26
C PRO A 137 -3.46 23.01 13.68
N GLU A 138 -2.14 23.22 13.80
CA GLU A 138 -1.20 22.22 14.28
C GLU A 138 -1.70 21.72 15.63
N ARG A 139 -2.16 20.46 15.66
CA ARG A 139 -2.33 19.76 16.93
C ARG A 139 -0.92 19.55 17.46
N LYS A 140 -0.62 20.20 18.60
CA LYS A 140 0.74 20.39 19.12
C LYS A 140 1.53 19.10 19.44
N ASP A 141 0.93 17.92 19.22
CA ASP A 141 1.51 16.62 19.56
C ASP A 141 1.46 15.59 18.41
N GLU A 142 1.07 15.97 17.18
CA GLU A 142 0.97 15.01 16.06
C GLU A 142 2.35 14.63 15.49
N THR A 143 2.69 13.34 15.50
CA THR A 143 3.94 12.87 14.89
C THR A 143 3.82 12.79 13.37
N VAL A 144 4.98 12.77 12.67
CA VAL A 144 5.04 12.51 11.22
C VAL A 144 4.33 11.19 10.85
N GLU A 145 4.47 10.18 11.71
CA GLU A 145 3.86 8.87 11.55
C GLU A 145 2.33 8.94 11.67
N ASP A 146 1.81 9.66 12.67
CA ASP A 146 0.37 9.87 12.87
C ASP A 146 -0.24 10.61 11.68
N ARG A 147 0.46 11.65 11.22
CA ARG A 147 0.03 12.43 10.06
C ARG A 147 -0.03 11.58 8.78
N ARG A 148 0.99 10.74 8.54
CA ARG A 148 0.98 9.80 7.42
C ARG A 148 -0.20 8.85 7.48
N ARG A 149 -0.49 8.28 8.65
CA ARG A 149 -1.64 7.39 8.85
C ARG A 149 -2.95 8.13 8.59
N ARG A 150 -3.07 9.38 9.03
CA ARG A 150 -4.24 10.22 8.79
C ARG A 150 -4.49 10.42 7.30
N ILE A 151 -3.49 10.89 6.53
CA ILE A 151 -3.62 11.10 5.08
C ILE A 151 -4.02 9.81 4.36
N LYS A 152 -3.35 8.69 4.68
CA LYS A 152 -3.68 7.37 4.11
C LYS A 152 -5.14 6.97 4.42
N SER A 153 -5.59 7.21 5.65
CA SER A 153 -6.96 6.91 6.09
C SER A 153 -7.99 7.79 5.38
N GLU A 154 -7.75 9.10 5.29
CA GLU A 154 -8.65 10.05 4.63
C GLU A 154 -8.90 9.67 3.17
N GLU A 155 -7.85 9.27 2.44
CA GLU A 155 -8.00 8.87 1.03
C GLU A 155 -8.75 7.55 0.85
N ILE A 156 -8.54 6.60 1.75
CA ILE A 156 -9.29 5.34 1.76
C ILE A 156 -10.77 5.62 2.01
N GLU A 157 -11.08 6.48 3.00
CA GLU A 157 -12.45 6.90 3.29
C GLU A 157 -13.08 7.66 2.10
N ASP A 158 -12.32 8.52 1.42
CA ASP A 158 -12.79 9.22 0.21
C ASP A 158 -13.17 8.25 -0.91
N ALA A 159 -12.41 7.17 -1.09
CA ALA A 159 -12.74 6.13 -2.06
C ALA A 159 -13.97 5.32 -1.63
N ILE A 160 -14.12 5.01 -0.34
CA ILE A 160 -15.32 4.38 0.23
C ILE A 160 -16.55 5.26 -0.02
N HIS A 161 -16.49 6.54 0.32
CA HIS A 161 -17.55 7.51 0.03
C HIS A 161 -17.85 7.59 -1.48
N GLY A 162 -16.84 7.44 -2.32
CA GLY A 162 -17.00 7.32 -3.78
C GLY A 162 -17.86 6.14 -4.20
N ILE A 163 -17.66 4.97 -3.58
CA ILE A 163 -18.48 3.77 -3.78
C ILE A 163 -19.92 4.02 -3.30
N GLU A 164 -20.09 4.59 -2.12
CA GLU A 164 -21.42 4.85 -1.53
C GLU A 164 -22.23 5.85 -2.37
N ARG A 165 -21.60 6.93 -2.84
CA ARG A 165 -22.22 7.88 -3.79
C ARG A 165 -22.62 7.20 -5.09
N TYR A 166 -21.81 6.28 -5.60
CA TYR A 166 -22.15 5.50 -6.78
C TYR A 166 -23.38 4.62 -6.51
N ARG A 167 -23.40 3.88 -5.40
CA ARG A 167 -24.54 3.05 -4.99
C ARG A 167 -25.83 3.87 -4.92
N ALA A 168 -25.81 5.01 -4.25
CA ALA A 168 -26.98 5.89 -4.12
C ALA A 168 -27.51 6.39 -5.48
N ARG A 169 -26.62 6.61 -6.45
CA ARG A 169 -26.99 7.11 -7.80
C ARG A 169 -27.54 6.02 -8.72
N PHE A 170 -27.14 4.76 -8.54
CA PHE A 170 -27.42 3.67 -9.49
C PHE A 170 -28.17 2.48 -8.87
N ALA A 171 -28.82 2.67 -7.72
CA ALA A 171 -29.68 1.67 -7.05
C ALA A 171 -31.09 1.52 -7.69
N HIS A 172 -31.25 1.91 -8.95
CA HIS A 172 -32.46 1.75 -9.75
C HIS A 172 -32.25 0.69 -10.84
#